data_AF-A0A931VGN1-F1
#
_entry.id   AF-A0A931VGN1-F1
#
_cell.length_a   1.000
_cell.length_b   1.000
_cell.length_c   1.000
_cell.angle_alpha   90.00
_cell.angle_beta   90.00
_cell.angle_gamma   90.00
#
_symmetry.space_group_name_H-M   'P 1'
#
loop_
_entity.id
_entity.type
_entity.pdbx_description
1 polymer ?
#
loop_
_entity_poly.entity_id
_entity_poly.type
_entity_poly.pdbx_seq_one_letter_code
_entity_poly.pdbx_strand_id
1 'polypeptide(L)'
;MMRKFIICSLLFLLVNSGCDQFNKTKLRERVLAQDPNFSETLKKRDDIDLKVLQSKKDFTDFKSQIDSQVRELRKNLLEKRKETDANIKVLISQLDNERMQLTMELRDLQRDLKEKETRLKNLKSMTNDTKKWIEKGNRMDLSPEEKARWEERLKSLETQSEPIKKEIADLKEGIRGRRGKLTLLKQ
;
A
#
# COMPACT_ATOMS: atom_id res chain seq x y z
N MET A 1 55.09 -17.95 51.23
CA MET A 1 53.94 -17.05 50.94
C MET A 1 52.62 -17.86 50.85
N MET A 2 52.28 -18.69 51.85
CA MET A 2 51.07 -19.55 51.83
C MET A 2 50.56 -19.90 53.25
N ARG A 3 50.43 -18.91 54.14
CA ARG A 3 49.82 -19.12 55.48
C ARG A 3 48.74 -18.12 55.87
N LYS A 4 48.49 -17.09 55.04
CA LYS A 4 47.48 -16.05 55.31
C LYS A 4 46.14 -16.25 54.59
N PHE A 5 46.06 -17.18 53.62
CA PHE A 5 44.82 -17.43 52.86
C PHE A 5 43.86 -18.44 53.50
N ILE A 6 44.32 -19.26 54.46
CA ILE A 6 43.49 -20.30 55.08
C ILE A 6 42.61 -19.72 56.22
N ILE A 7 43.04 -18.65 56.87
CA ILE A 7 42.34 -18.08 58.03
C ILE A 7 41.14 -17.20 57.61
N CYS A 8 41.18 -16.55 56.44
CA CYS A 8 40.03 -15.79 55.91
C CYS A 8 38.93 -16.68 55.32
N SER A 9 39.24 -17.90 54.85
CA SER A 9 38.22 -18.81 54.29
C SER A 9 37.41 -19.53 55.37
N LEU A 10 37.95 -19.68 56.58
CA LEU A 10 37.24 -20.31 57.71
C LEU A 10 36.27 -19.35 58.42
N LEU A 11 36.50 -18.04 58.32
CA LEU A 11 35.60 -17.01 58.86
C LEU A 11 34.38 -16.74 57.96
N PHE A 12 34.47 -17.00 56.65
CA PHE A 12 33.32 -16.87 55.73
C PHE A 12 32.37 -18.08 55.75
N LEU A 13 32.83 -19.24 56.23
CA LEU A 13 32.01 -20.44 56.42
C LEU A 13 31.21 -20.42 57.73
N LEU A 14 31.66 -19.66 58.74
CA LEU A 14 30.93 -19.50 60.01
C LEU A 14 29.79 -18.48 59.95
N VAL A 15 29.75 -17.59 58.96
CA VAL A 15 28.65 -16.61 58.78
C VAL A 15 27.52 -17.15 57.90
N ASN A 16 27.74 -18.25 57.15
CA ASN A 16 26.70 -18.91 56.35
C ASN A 16 26.05 -20.12 57.06
N SER A 17 26.45 -20.43 58.30
CA SER A 17 25.93 -21.57 59.08
C SER A 17 24.92 -21.14 60.15
N GLY A 18 24.10 -20.11 59.86
CA GLY A 18 23.21 -19.48 60.85
C GLY A 18 21.79 -19.19 60.38
N CYS A 19 21.36 -19.69 59.21
CA CYS A 19 19.94 -19.80 58.87
C CYS A 19 19.37 -21.10 59.44
N ASP A 20 19.56 -21.34 60.75
CA ASP A 20 18.71 -22.31 61.44
C ASP A 20 17.34 -21.63 61.58
N GLN A 21 16.38 -22.16 60.84
CA GLN A 21 14.99 -21.76 60.94
C GLN A 21 14.60 -21.86 62.42
N PHE A 22 14.46 -20.72 63.10
CA PHE A 22 13.65 -20.68 64.32
C PHE A 22 12.36 -21.39 63.98
N ASN A 23 12.16 -22.58 64.55
CA ASN A 23 11.00 -23.40 64.28
C ASN A 23 9.79 -22.58 64.76
N LYS A 24 9.15 -21.89 63.81
CA LYS A 24 8.13 -20.86 64.07
C LYS A 24 7.03 -21.39 64.97
N THR A 25 6.77 -22.69 64.87
CA THR A 25 5.83 -23.44 65.71
C THR A 25 6.29 -23.49 67.18
N LYS A 26 7.53 -23.90 67.46
CA LYS A 26 8.10 -23.91 68.82
C LYS A 26 8.21 -22.51 69.44
N LEU A 27 8.49 -21.49 68.60
CA LEU A 27 8.51 -20.09 69.05
C LEU A 27 7.11 -19.60 69.40
N ARG A 28 6.11 -19.93 68.56
CA ARG A 28 4.70 -19.61 68.79
C ARG A 28 4.20 -20.22 70.09
N GLU A 29 4.52 -21.49 70.36
CA GLU A 29 4.19 -22.18 71.61
C GLU A 29 4.80 -21.49 72.83
N ARG A 30 6.08 -21.11 72.76
CA ARG A 30 6.77 -20.40 73.87
C ARG A 30 6.17 -19.03 74.14
N VAL A 31 5.87 -18.26 73.10
CA VAL A 31 5.26 -16.92 73.24
C VAL A 31 3.86 -17.03 73.84
N LEU A 32 3.05 -18.00 73.42
CA LEU A 32 1.71 -18.21 73.96
C LEU A 32 1.71 -18.74 75.39
N ALA A 33 2.73 -19.51 75.79
CA ALA A 33 2.92 -19.93 77.18
C ALA A 33 3.26 -18.75 78.10
N GLN A 34 3.91 -17.70 77.59
CA GLN A 34 4.27 -16.49 78.34
C GLN A 34 3.18 -15.41 78.30
N ASP A 35 2.49 -15.26 77.17
CA ASP A 35 1.39 -14.31 76.96
C ASP A 35 0.24 -14.97 76.17
N PRO A 36 -0.76 -15.54 76.86
CA PRO A 36 -1.91 -16.17 76.21
C PRO A 36 -2.76 -15.20 75.38
N ASN A 37 -2.80 -13.91 75.75
CA ASN A 37 -3.61 -12.90 75.06
C ASN A 37 -3.05 -12.58 73.66
N PHE A 38 -1.76 -12.85 73.42
CA PHE A 38 -1.12 -12.68 72.12
C PHE A 38 -1.68 -13.61 71.02
N SER A 39 -2.45 -14.65 71.39
CA SER A 39 -3.14 -15.56 70.47
C SER A 39 -4.04 -14.83 69.47
N GLU A 40 -4.75 -13.78 69.91
CA GLU A 40 -5.62 -13.00 69.03
C GLU A 40 -4.81 -12.24 67.96
N THR A 41 -3.68 -11.65 68.35
CA THR A 41 -2.76 -10.97 67.43
C THR A 41 -2.20 -11.94 66.38
N LEU A 42 -1.84 -13.15 66.79
CA LEU A 42 -1.36 -14.18 65.86
C LEU A 42 -2.44 -14.63 64.88
N LYS A 43 -3.70 -14.78 65.32
CA LYS A 43 -4.83 -15.07 64.43
C LYS A 43 -5.04 -13.93 63.43
N LYS A 44 -5.05 -12.67 63.89
CA LYS A 44 -5.14 -11.49 63.00
C LYS A 44 -4.01 -11.47 61.96
N ARG A 45 -2.78 -11.83 62.35
CA ARG A 45 -1.64 -11.95 61.42
C ARG A 45 -1.90 -13.03 60.38
N ASP A 46 -2.31 -14.22 60.79
CA ASP A 46 -2.60 -15.35 59.90
C ASP A 46 -3.74 -14.96 58.91
N ASP A 47 -4.79 -14.28 59.37
CA ASP A 47 -5.88 -13.78 58.52
C ASP A 47 -5.42 -12.70 57.52
N ILE A 48 -4.56 -11.78 57.94
CA ILE A 48 -3.95 -10.78 57.06
C ILE A 48 -3.08 -11.46 56.01
N ASP A 49 -2.25 -12.44 56.40
CA ASP A 49 -1.41 -13.18 55.48
C ASP A 49 -2.24 -13.90 54.41
N LEU A 50 -3.36 -14.51 54.80
CA LEU A 50 -4.31 -15.13 53.87
C LEU A 50 -4.90 -14.10 52.89
N LYS A 51 -5.33 -12.93 53.39
CA LYS A 51 -5.85 -11.86 52.52
C LYS A 51 -4.78 -11.34 51.55
N VAL A 52 -3.53 -11.17 52.01
CA VAL A 52 -2.41 -10.75 51.17
C VAL A 52 -2.13 -11.80 50.08
N LEU A 53 -2.14 -13.09 50.43
CA LEU A 53 -1.98 -14.17 49.45
C LEU A 53 -3.10 -14.15 48.41
N GLN A 54 -4.36 -13.96 48.84
CA GLN A 54 -5.50 -13.87 47.94
C GLN A 54 -5.39 -12.65 47.01
N SER A 55 -5.12 -11.45 47.53
CA SER A 55 -4.93 -10.25 46.71
C SER A 55 -3.79 -10.39 45.69
N LYS A 56 -2.69 -11.07 46.07
CA LYS A 56 -1.59 -11.36 45.13
C LYS A 56 -2.01 -12.28 44.00
N LYS A 57 -2.81 -13.31 44.32
CA LYS A 57 -3.36 -14.23 43.33
C LYS A 57 -4.30 -13.47 42.38
N ASP A 58 -5.26 -12.72 42.92
CA ASP A 58 -6.24 -11.96 42.15
C ASP A 58 -5.54 -10.97 41.20
N PHE A 59 -4.51 -10.27 41.69
CA PHE A 59 -3.71 -9.36 40.85
C PHE A 59 -2.97 -10.10 39.74
N THR A 60 -2.40 -11.27 40.03
CA THR A 60 -1.68 -12.07 39.02
C THR A 60 -2.63 -12.58 37.95
N ASP A 61 -3.82 -13.04 38.35
CA ASP A 61 -4.86 -13.51 37.43
C ASP A 61 -5.36 -12.35 36.56
N PHE A 62 -5.65 -11.19 37.15
CA PHE A 62 -6.04 -9.98 36.41
C PHE A 62 -4.95 -9.52 35.43
N LYS A 63 -3.69 -9.47 35.87
CA LYS A 63 -2.56 -9.10 35.01
C LYS A 63 -2.45 -10.06 33.82
N SER A 64 -2.58 -11.36 34.04
CA SER A 64 -2.54 -12.38 32.99
C SER A 64 -3.65 -12.18 31.95
N GLN A 65 -4.86 -11.84 32.40
CA GLN A 65 -6.00 -11.51 31.52
C GLN A 65 -5.69 -10.28 30.65
N ILE A 66 -5.19 -9.20 31.25
CA ILE A 66 -4.81 -7.99 30.52
C ILE A 66 -3.70 -8.28 29.50
N ASP A 67 -2.65 -9.01 29.90
CA ASP A 67 -1.56 -9.38 28.99
C ASP A 67 -2.06 -10.21 27.80
N SER A 68 -3.06 -11.09 28.03
CA SER A 68 -3.71 -11.85 26.96
C SER A 68 -4.49 -10.95 26.00
N GLN A 69 -5.30 -10.04 26.52
CA GLN A 69 -6.06 -9.08 25.71
C GLN A 69 -5.11 -8.19 24.89
N VAL A 70 -4.01 -7.72 25.48
CA VAL A 70 -3.00 -6.92 24.77
C VAL A 70 -2.38 -7.70 23.60
N ARG A 71 -2.06 -8.99 23.80
CA ARG A 71 -1.54 -9.85 22.71
C ARG A 71 -2.57 -10.03 21.60
N GLU A 72 -3.82 -10.27 21.94
CA GLU A 72 -4.90 -10.43 20.98
C GLU A 72 -5.14 -9.16 20.16
N LEU A 73 -5.24 -8.01 20.83
CA LEU A 73 -5.39 -6.71 20.17
C LEU A 73 -4.22 -6.40 19.22
N ARG A 74 -2.99 -6.71 19.63
CA ARG A 74 -1.80 -6.56 18.75
C ARG A 74 -1.88 -7.45 17.53
N LYS A 75 -2.34 -8.70 17.68
CA LYS A 75 -2.53 -9.64 16.57
C LYS A 75 -3.60 -9.11 15.61
N ASN A 76 -4.76 -8.70 16.13
CA ASN A 76 -5.87 -8.17 15.33
C ASN A 76 -5.47 -6.90 14.57
N LEU A 77 -4.71 -6.00 15.22
CA LEU A 77 -4.17 -4.81 14.57
C LEU A 77 -3.24 -5.16 13.40
N LEU A 78 -2.35 -6.15 13.59
CA LEU A 78 -1.45 -6.60 12.54
C LEU A 78 -2.21 -7.22 11.36
N GLU A 79 -3.23 -8.03 11.63
CA GLU A 79 -4.09 -8.63 10.61
C GLU A 79 -4.84 -7.55 9.82
N LYS A 80 -5.46 -6.59 10.50
CA LYS A 80 -6.17 -5.47 9.84
C LYS A 80 -5.22 -4.59 9.03
N ARG A 81 -3.99 -4.38 9.49
CA ARG A 81 -2.97 -3.69 8.70
C ARG A 81 -2.63 -4.46 7.42
N LYS A 82 -2.39 -5.76 7.51
CA LYS A 82 -2.10 -6.61 6.33
C LYS A 82 -3.26 -6.61 5.33
N GLU A 83 -4.50 -6.72 5.82
CA GLU A 83 -5.71 -6.65 5.01
C GLU A 83 -5.83 -5.30 4.29
N THR A 84 -5.61 -4.20 5.02
CA THR A 84 -5.64 -2.84 4.46
C THR A 84 -4.54 -2.65 3.41
N ASP A 85 -3.31 -3.06 3.69
CA ASP A 85 -2.19 -2.98 2.75
C ASP A 85 -2.45 -3.82 1.49
N ALA A 86 -3.07 -5.00 1.62
CA ALA A 86 -3.47 -5.82 0.48
C ALA A 86 -4.55 -5.13 -0.36
N ASN A 87 -5.56 -4.55 0.26
CA ASN A 87 -6.61 -3.79 -0.43
C ASN A 87 -6.04 -2.57 -1.16
N ILE A 88 -5.12 -1.82 -0.53
CA ILE A 88 -4.43 -0.70 -1.17
C ILE A 88 -3.66 -1.17 -2.41
N LYS A 89 -2.94 -2.29 -2.33
CA LYS A 89 -2.23 -2.86 -3.49
C LYS A 89 -3.17 -3.23 -4.62
N VAL A 90 -4.32 -3.82 -4.32
CA VAL A 90 -5.34 -4.13 -5.33
C VAL A 90 -5.83 -2.86 -6.01
N LEU A 91 -6.19 -1.83 -5.25
CA LEU A 91 -6.66 -0.56 -5.80
C LEU A 91 -5.60 0.14 -6.66
N ILE A 92 -4.34 0.16 -6.20
CA ILE A 92 -3.22 0.69 -7.00
C ILE A 92 -3.07 -0.09 -8.31
N SER A 93 -3.14 -1.42 -8.27
CA SER A 93 -3.00 -2.26 -9.47
C SER A 93 -4.13 -2.04 -10.48
N GLN A 94 -5.36 -1.73 -10.01
CA GLN A 94 -6.48 -1.38 -10.88
C GLN A 94 -6.21 -0.07 -11.63
N LEU A 95 -5.75 0.96 -10.91
CA LEU A 95 -5.37 2.25 -11.53
C LEU A 95 -4.21 2.09 -12.51
N ASP A 96 -3.22 1.27 -12.19
CA ASP A 96 -2.08 1.01 -13.09
C ASP A 96 -2.52 0.28 -14.37
N ASN A 97 -3.45 -0.67 -14.27
CA ASN A 97 -4.05 -1.32 -15.44
C ASN A 97 -4.80 -0.32 -16.32
N GLU A 98 -5.60 0.57 -15.74
CA GLU A 98 -6.30 1.62 -16.49
C GLU A 98 -5.32 2.60 -17.18
N ARG A 99 -4.25 3.02 -16.48
CA ARG A 99 -3.18 3.85 -17.05
C ARG A 99 -2.50 3.15 -18.23
N MET A 100 -2.23 1.85 -18.11
CA MET A 100 -1.62 1.05 -19.17
C MET A 100 -2.54 0.96 -20.39
N GLN A 101 -3.83 0.65 -20.19
CA GLN A 101 -4.82 0.56 -21.26
C GLN A 101 -4.94 1.90 -22.01
N LEU A 102 -5.09 3.02 -21.30
CA LEU A 102 -5.15 4.35 -21.92
C LEU A 102 -3.88 4.70 -22.69
N THR A 103 -2.71 4.25 -22.20
CA THR A 103 -1.43 4.47 -22.89
C THR A 103 -1.36 3.68 -24.20
N MET A 104 -1.87 2.44 -24.21
CA MET A 104 -1.97 1.62 -25.42
C MET A 104 -2.95 2.25 -26.43
N GLU A 105 -4.16 2.62 -25.98
CA GLU A 105 -5.13 3.31 -26.83
C GLU A 105 -4.58 4.60 -27.45
N LEU A 106 -3.84 5.40 -26.66
CA LEU A 106 -3.19 6.61 -27.16
C LEU A 106 -2.17 6.33 -28.25
N ARG A 107 -1.41 5.23 -28.13
CA ARG A 107 -0.43 4.83 -29.14
C ARG A 107 -1.14 4.43 -30.43
N ASP A 108 -2.21 3.65 -30.34
CA ASP A 108 -2.98 3.22 -31.50
C ASP A 108 -3.65 4.41 -32.20
N LEU A 109 -4.33 5.29 -31.44
CA LEU A 109 -4.92 6.51 -32.00
C LEU A 109 -3.89 7.43 -32.67
N GLN A 110 -2.68 7.54 -32.11
CA GLN A 110 -1.60 8.33 -32.70
C GLN A 110 -1.07 7.73 -33.99
N ARG A 111 -0.98 6.39 -34.08
CA ARG A 111 -0.63 5.69 -35.31
C ARG A 111 -1.67 5.95 -36.39
N ASP A 112 -2.94 5.76 -36.06
CA ASP A 112 -4.05 5.96 -36.99
C ASP A 112 -4.13 7.41 -37.46
N LEU A 113 -3.95 8.38 -36.54
CA LEU A 113 -3.87 9.79 -36.88
C LEU A 113 -2.75 10.07 -37.90
N LYS A 114 -1.55 9.53 -37.66
CA LYS A 114 -0.40 9.72 -38.57
C LYS A 114 -0.67 9.13 -39.95
N GLU A 115 -1.30 7.96 -40.03
CA GLU A 115 -1.68 7.34 -41.29
C GLU A 115 -2.69 8.21 -42.06
N LYS A 116 -3.73 8.69 -41.38
CA LYS A 116 -4.76 9.55 -41.99
C LYS A 116 -4.19 10.91 -42.42
N GLU A 117 -3.33 11.53 -41.62
CA GLU A 117 -2.64 12.77 -41.98
C GLU A 117 -1.73 12.58 -43.21
N THR A 118 -1.05 11.44 -43.31
CA THR A 118 -0.23 11.08 -44.48
C THR A 118 -1.10 10.89 -45.72
N ARG A 119 -2.22 10.17 -45.60
CA ARG A 119 -3.18 9.98 -46.69
C ARG A 119 -3.78 11.31 -47.16
N LEU A 120 -4.17 12.18 -46.24
CA LEU A 120 -4.69 13.51 -46.58
C LEU A 120 -3.64 14.37 -47.28
N LYS A 121 -2.38 14.31 -46.85
CA LYS A 121 -1.26 15.01 -47.50
C LYS A 121 -1.09 14.53 -48.94
N ASN A 122 -1.14 13.23 -49.18
CA ASN A 122 -1.03 12.66 -50.52
C ASN A 122 -2.20 13.10 -51.42
N LEU A 123 -3.44 13.05 -50.92
CA LEU A 123 -4.61 13.54 -51.65
C LEU A 123 -4.48 15.03 -51.99
N LYS A 124 -4.05 15.87 -51.03
CA LYS A 124 -3.80 17.31 -51.28
C LYS A 124 -2.73 17.53 -52.36
N SER A 125 -1.68 16.72 -52.38
CA SER A 125 -0.66 16.78 -53.44
C SER A 125 -1.28 16.44 -54.80
N MET A 126 -2.02 15.34 -54.89
CA MET A 126 -2.70 14.92 -56.13
C MET A 126 -3.72 15.97 -56.61
N THR A 127 -4.46 16.58 -55.70
CA THR A 127 -5.39 17.69 -55.99
C THR A 127 -4.63 18.87 -56.58
N ASN A 128 -3.51 19.28 -55.97
CA ASN A 128 -2.70 20.40 -56.45
C ASN A 128 -2.06 20.11 -57.82
N ASP A 129 -1.56 18.90 -58.02
CA ASP A 129 -0.99 18.49 -59.31
C ASP A 129 -2.07 18.47 -60.39
N THR A 130 -3.27 17.95 -60.08
CA THR A 130 -4.43 17.96 -60.98
C THR A 130 -4.85 19.38 -61.34
N LYS A 131 -4.91 20.30 -60.36
CA LYS A 131 -5.18 21.73 -60.61
C LYS A 131 -4.16 22.36 -61.56
N LYS A 132 -2.86 22.10 -61.34
CA LYS A 132 -1.80 22.57 -62.24
C LYS A 132 -1.92 21.98 -63.65
N TRP A 133 -2.30 20.71 -63.79
CA TRP A 133 -2.54 20.08 -65.09
C TRP A 133 -3.73 20.70 -65.81
N ILE A 134 -4.82 21.01 -65.11
CA ILE A 134 -5.97 21.75 -65.68
C ILE A 134 -5.53 23.15 -66.12
N GLU A 135 -4.80 23.89 -65.29
CA GLU A 135 -4.30 25.24 -65.61
C GLU A 135 -3.35 25.24 -66.81
N LYS A 136 -2.42 24.28 -66.87
CA LYS A 136 -1.49 24.12 -67.99
C LYS A 136 -2.19 23.63 -69.25
N GLY A 137 -3.15 22.73 -69.09
CA GLY A 137 -4.04 22.22 -70.12
C GLY A 137 -5.05 23.23 -70.65
N ASN A 138 -5.25 24.34 -69.95
CA ASN A 138 -5.94 25.51 -70.50
C ASN A 138 -5.03 26.38 -71.37
N ARG A 139 -3.71 26.20 -71.30
CA ARG A 139 -2.70 26.86 -72.15
C ARG A 139 -2.27 26.01 -73.35
N MET A 140 -2.65 24.74 -73.37
CA MET A 140 -2.49 23.81 -74.48
C MET A 140 -3.90 23.53 -75.01
N ASP A 141 -4.11 23.31 -76.31
CA ASP A 141 -5.44 23.05 -76.88
C ASP A 141 -5.98 21.65 -76.51
N LEU A 142 -6.20 21.38 -75.21
CA LEU A 142 -6.84 20.15 -74.75
C LEU A 142 -8.29 20.09 -75.23
N SER A 143 -8.70 18.89 -75.63
CA SER A 143 -10.09 18.60 -75.99
C SER A 143 -11.04 18.90 -74.82
N PRO A 144 -12.27 19.37 -75.07
CA PRO A 144 -13.31 19.51 -74.05
C PRO A 144 -13.51 18.24 -73.19
N GLU A 145 -13.35 17.06 -73.79
CA GLU A 145 -13.47 15.77 -73.10
C GLU A 145 -12.31 15.53 -72.12
N GLU A 146 -11.09 15.97 -72.47
CA GLU A 146 -9.93 15.86 -71.58
C GLU A 146 -10.07 16.77 -70.38
N LYS A 147 -10.57 18.00 -70.59
CA LYS A 147 -10.86 18.95 -69.51
C LYS A 147 -11.91 18.37 -68.55
N ALA A 148 -13.00 17.82 -69.08
CA ALA A 148 -14.04 17.18 -68.27
C ALA A 148 -13.49 16.02 -67.42
N ARG A 149 -12.61 15.16 -67.98
CA ARG A 149 -11.96 14.08 -67.23
C ARG A 149 -11.09 14.58 -66.07
N TRP A 150 -10.35 15.67 -66.28
CA TRP A 150 -9.51 16.25 -65.23
C TRP A 150 -10.35 16.92 -64.13
N GLU A 151 -11.42 17.61 -64.49
CA GLU A 151 -12.37 18.20 -63.54
C GLU A 151 -13.09 17.15 -62.71
N GLU A 152 -13.52 16.05 -63.33
CA GLU A 152 -14.13 14.91 -62.62
C GLU A 152 -13.14 14.29 -61.63
N ARG A 153 -11.88 14.08 -62.05
CA ARG A 153 -10.81 13.59 -61.17
C ARG A 153 -10.58 14.55 -60.00
N LEU A 154 -10.57 15.86 -60.24
CA LEU A 154 -10.42 16.86 -59.20
C LEU A 154 -11.55 16.78 -58.17
N LYS A 155 -12.79 16.72 -58.64
CA LYS A 155 -13.98 16.60 -57.79
C LYS A 155 -13.96 15.30 -56.97
N SER A 156 -13.52 14.20 -57.56
CA SER A 156 -13.36 12.91 -56.87
C SER A 156 -12.32 13.01 -55.75
N LEU A 157 -11.16 13.62 -56.01
CA LEU A 157 -10.11 13.81 -54.99
C LEU A 157 -10.58 14.72 -53.84
N GLU A 158 -11.30 15.80 -54.15
CA GLU A 158 -11.87 16.69 -53.14
C GLU A 158 -12.92 15.96 -52.29
N THR A 159 -13.80 15.18 -52.91
CA THR A 159 -14.81 14.36 -52.23
C THR A 159 -14.18 13.31 -51.31
N GLN A 160 -13.09 12.67 -51.74
CA GLN A 160 -12.36 11.71 -50.91
C GLN A 160 -11.62 12.36 -49.73
N SER A 161 -11.27 13.65 -49.83
CA SER A 161 -10.51 14.35 -48.80
C SER A 161 -11.35 14.76 -47.58
N GLU A 162 -12.64 15.05 -47.77
CA GLU A 162 -13.54 15.48 -46.69
C GLU A 162 -13.75 14.46 -45.57
N PRO A 163 -14.08 13.17 -45.84
CA PRO A 163 -14.23 12.19 -44.77
C PRO A 163 -12.93 12.01 -43.98
N ILE A 164 -11.76 12.08 -44.64
CA ILE A 164 -10.46 11.95 -43.97
C ILE A 164 -10.18 13.15 -43.06
N LYS A 165 -10.56 14.38 -43.46
CA LYS A 165 -10.45 15.55 -42.57
C LYS A 165 -11.30 15.39 -41.32
N LYS A 166 -12.52 14.88 -41.46
CA LYS A 166 -13.42 14.61 -40.33
C LYS A 166 -12.82 13.55 -39.40
N GLU A 167 -12.36 12.43 -39.95
CA GLU A 167 -11.69 11.36 -39.17
C GLU A 167 -10.45 11.88 -38.42
N ILE A 168 -9.64 12.75 -39.04
CA ILE A 168 -8.49 13.39 -38.37
C ILE A 168 -8.94 14.26 -37.19
N ALA A 169 -10.03 15.03 -37.35
CA ALA A 169 -10.56 15.86 -36.27
C ALA A 169 -11.06 14.99 -35.11
N ASP A 170 -11.82 13.93 -35.42
CA ASP A 170 -12.33 12.97 -34.43
C ASP A 170 -11.19 12.26 -33.68
N LEU A 171 -10.13 11.84 -34.40
CA LEU A 171 -8.93 11.25 -33.79
C LEU A 171 -8.20 12.25 -32.88
N LYS A 172 -8.10 13.53 -33.28
CA LYS A 172 -7.47 14.57 -32.45
C LYS A 172 -8.23 14.83 -31.16
N GLU A 173 -9.55 14.92 -31.22
CA GLU A 173 -10.39 15.03 -30.02
C GLU A 173 -10.30 13.77 -29.16
N GLY A 174 -10.33 12.59 -29.78
CA GLY A 174 -10.10 11.31 -29.11
C GLY A 174 -8.80 11.29 -28.30
N ILE A 175 -7.68 11.65 -28.93
CA ILE A 175 -6.36 11.75 -28.30
C ILE A 175 -6.37 12.77 -27.16
N ARG A 176 -6.94 13.96 -27.36
CA ARG A 176 -7.03 14.98 -26.31
C ARG A 176 -7.80 14.45 -25.10
N GLY A 177 -8.93 13.79 -25.32
CA GLY A 177 -9.73 13.19 -24.26
C GLY A 177 -8.95 12.13 -23.46
N ARG A 178 -8.25 11.20 -24.13
CA ARG A 178 -7.45 10.17 -23.44
C ARG A 178 -6.25 10.76 -22.70
N ARG A 179 -5.59 11.77 -23.24
CA ARG A 179 -4.54 12.51 -22.53
C ARG A 179 -5.08 13.17 -21.26
N GLY A 180 -6.26 13.79 -21.34
CA GLY A 180 -6.93 14.35 -20.16
C GLY A 180 -7.20 13.31 -19.08
N LYS A 181 -7.77 12.15 -19.45
CA LYS A 181 -7.99 11.03 -18.53
C LYS A 181 -6.67 10.55 -17.88
N LEU A 182 -5.62 10.38 -18.68
CA LEU A 182 -4.32 9.92 -18.17
C LEU A 182 -3.68 10.93 -17.20
N THR A 183 -3.84 12.23 -17.45
CA THR A 183 -3.36 13.28 -16.53
C THR A 183 -4.09 13.20 -15.18
N LEU A 184 -5.41 13.00 -15.20
CA LEU A 184 -6.20 12.85 -13.97
C LEU A 184 -5.81 11.60 -13.18
N LEU A 185 -5.52 10.49 -13.88
CA LEU A 185 -5.10 9.25 -13.24
C LEU A 185 -3.66 9.28 -12.71
N LYS A 186 -2.81 10.25 -13.09
CA LYS A 186 -1.41 10.33 -12.64
C LYS A 186 -1.20 11.13 -11.34
N GLN A 187 -2.21 11.88 -10.90
CA GLN A 187 -2.22 12.58 -9.61
C GLN A 187 -2.35 11.57 -8.46
#